data_AF-A0A6P7FNF7-F1
#
_entry.id   AF-A0A6P7FNF7-F1
#
_cell.length_a   1.000
_cell.length_b   1.000
_cell.length_c   1.000
_cell.angle_alpha   90.00
_cell.angle_beta   90.00
_cell.angle_gamma   90.00
#
_symmetry.space_group_name_H-M   'P 1'
#
loop_
_entity.id
_entity.type
_entity.pdbx_description
1 polymer ?
#
loop_
_entity_poly.entity_id
_entity_poly.type
_entity_poly.pdbx_seq_one_letter_code
_entity_poly.pdbx_strand_id
1 'polypeptide(L)'
;MGNALLDFAINHKKTITQKYLEVGHTHMECDSVHANIEKKVKNKPIFLPSFYLTATETARSKPMPYLAKWMNYDEFIDYSDSSKYRFKSLRAGTNKVVDLRAIKYTPGGEVLYKTNFDQEWQILPQRMIQVAAPITWNKLNKEPRKISASKFKHLQELKPVIPKDCHAYYDNIPHFT
;
A
#
# COMPACT_ATOMS: atom_id res chain seq x y z
N MET A 1 8.07 3.58 -7.04
CA MET A 1 6.81 4.14 -6.49
C MET A 1 6.46 5.52 -7.06
N GLY A 2 7.36 6.52 -7.12
CA GLY A 2 7.02 7.85 -7.66
C GLY A 2 6.44 7.88 -9.07
N ASN A 3 6.99 7.08 -10.00
CA ASN A 3 6.44 6.98 -11.36
C ASN A 3 5.01 6.44 -11.40
N ALA A 4 4.65 5.52 -10.50
CA ALA A 4 3.30 4.99 -10.41
C ALA A 4 2.29 6.06 -9.96
N LEU A 5 2.68 6.88 -8.97
CA LEU A 5 1.87 8.01 -8.51
C LEU A 5 1.70 9.07 -9.59
N LEU A 6 2.76 9.35 -10.36
CA LEU A 6 2.67 10.26 -11.49
C LEU A 6 1.75 9.72 -12.60
N ASP A 7 1.89 8.45 -12.95
CA ASP A 7 1.04 7.82 -13.95
C ASP A 7 -0.43 7.84 -13.53
N PHE A 8 -0.72 7.53 -12.26
CA PHE A 8 -2.06 7.68 -11.69
C PHE A 8 -2.58 9.12 -11.77
N ALA A 9 -1.75 10.11 -11.43
CA ALA A 9 -2.10 11.52 -11.47
C ALA A 9 -2.50 11.97 -12.89
N ILE A 10 -1.73 11.56 -13.90
CA ILE A 10 -2.01 11.83 -15.32
C ILE A 10 -3.33 11.15 -15.76
N ASN A 11 -3.45 9.84 -15.53
CA ASN A 11 -4.58 9.04 -16.02
C ASN A 11 -5.92 9.45 -15.39
N HIS A 12 -5.91 9.80 -14.10
CA HIS A 12 -7.12 10.20 -13.38
C HIS A 12 -7.32 11.73 -13.33
N LYS A 13 -6.42 12.50 -13.94
CA LYS A 13 -6.43 13.98 -13.90
C LYS A 13 -6.47 14.52 -12.46
N LYS A 14 -5.74 13.87 -11.54
CA LYS A 14 -5.69 14.24 -10.11
C LYS A 14 -4.31 14.71 -9.72
N THR A 15 -4.24 15.61 -8.76
CA THR A 15 -2.99 16.01 -8.13
C THR A 15 -2.77 15.17 -6.88
N ILE A 16 -1.58 14.59 -6.74
CA ILE A 16 -1.21 13.80 -5.55
C ILE A 16 -0.11 14.55 -4.80
N THR A 17 -0.24 14.68 -3.49
CA THR A 17 0.80 15.25 -2.63
C THR A 17 1.25 14.21 -1.63
N GLN A 18 2.52 13.84 -1.71
CA GLN A 18 3.19 12.98 -0.74
C GLN A 18 3.98 13.86 0.21
N LYS A 19 3.59 13.87 1.49
CA LYS A 19 4.31 14.59 2.55
C LYS A 19 5.20 13.61 3.31
N TYR A 20 6.40 14.05 3.65
CA TYR A 20 7.34 13.32 4.50
C TYR A 20 7.37 13.97 5.89
N LEU A 21 7.38 13.15 6.93
CA LEU A 21 7.40 13.61 8.32
C LEU A 21 8.82 13.93 8.77
N GLU A 22 8.94 14.91 9.65
CA GLU A 22 10.15 15.14 10.43
C GLU A 22 10.17 14.24 11.66
N VAL A 23 11.38 13.91 12.12
CA VAL A 23 11.59 13.12 13.33
C VAL A 23 11.01 13.89 14.53
N GLY A 24 10.03 13.30 15.23
CA GLY A 24 9.40 13.90 16.42
C GLY A 24 7.91 14.24 16.27
N HIS A 25 7.36 14.24 15.04
CA HIS A 25 5.93 14.47 14.78
C HIS A 25 5.26 13.21 14.23
N THR A 26 5.26 12.15 15.04
CA THR A 26 4.85 10.80 14.60
C THR A 26 3.35 10.54 14.61
N HIS A 27 2.52 11.41 15.20
CA HIS A 27 1.09 11.16 15.30
C HIS A 27 0.36 11.55 14.02
N MET A 28 0.05 10.56 13.18
CA MET A 28 -0.76 10.72 11.98
C MET A 28 -2.22 10.36 12.26
N GLU A 29 -3.16 10.96 11.53
CA GLU A 29 -4.58 10.54 11.57
C GLU A 29 -4.73 9.02 11.29
N CYS A 30 -3.84 8.47 10.46
CA CYS A 30 -3.76 7.05 10.16
C CYS A 30 -3.51 6.19 11.42
N ASP A 31 -2.79 6.71 12.42
CA ASP A 31 -2.50 5.99 13.66
C ASP A 31 -3.77 5.81 14.49
N SER A 32 -4.71 6.75 14.41
CA SER A 32 -6.01 6.61 15.07
C SER A 32 -6.83 5.45 14.49
N VAL A 33 -6.74 5.22 13.17
CA VAL A 33 -7.39 4.09 12.49
C VAL A 33 -6.75 2.78 12.95
N HIS A 34 -5.42 2.70 12.93
CA HIS A 34 -4.68 1.53 13.38
C HIS A 34 -4.98 1.21 14.85
N ALA A 35 -4.93 2.21 15.74
CA ALA A 35 -5.22 2.03 17.16
C ALA A 35 -6.64 1.51 17.40
N ASN A 36 -7.63 1.96 16.63
CA ASN A 36 -9.01 1.47 16.77
C ASN A 36 -9.17 0.03 16.28
N ILE A 37 -8.55 -0.33 15.16
CA ILE A 37 -8.56 -1.71 14.65
C ILE A 37 -7.84 -2.64 15.61
N GLU A 38 -6.67 -2.24 16.10
CA GLU A 38 -5.89 -3.01 17.07
C GLU A 38 -6.72 -3.26 18.34
N LYS A 39 -7.32 -2.21 18.92
CA LYS A 39 -8.23 -2.36 20.07
C LYS A 39 -9.38 -3.33 19.79
N LYS A 40 -9.91 -3.35 18.57
CA LYS A 40 -11.02 -4.23 18.19
C LYS A 40 -10.59 -5.69 18.03
N VAL A 41 -9.38 -5.92 17.51
CA VAL A 41 -8.80 -7.25 17.22
C VAL A 41 -8.15 -7.86 18.46
N LYS A 42 -7.57 -7.04 19.32
CA LYS A 42 -6.81 -7.47 20.51
C LYS A 42 -7.67 -8.37 21.41
N ASN A 43 -7.07 -9.49 21.80
CA ASN A 43 -7.68 -10.51 22.67
C ASN A 43 -9.00 -11.10 22.14
N LYS A 44 -9.26 -11.01 20.83
CA LYS A 44 -10.40 -11.70 20.22
C LYS A 44 -9.94 -12.91 19.42
N PRO A 45 -10.67 -14.02 19.49
CA PRO A 45 -10.37 -15.16 18.65
C PRO A 45 -10.65 -14.80 17.19
N ILE A 46 -9.62 -14.92 16.35
CA ILE A 46 -9.74 -14.75 14.89
C ILE A 46 -9.32 -16.04 14.22
N PHE A 47 -10.29 -16.74 13.64
CA PHE A 47 -10.10 -18.04 13.01
C PHE A 47 -10.11 -17.98 11.49
N LEU A 48 -10.64 -16.92 10.88
CA LEU A 48 -10.67 -16.73 9.44
C LEU A 48 -10.22 -15.33 9.09
N PRO A 49 -9.55 -15.11 7.94
CA PRO A 49 -9.15 -13.77 7.58
C PRO A 49 -10.35 -12.85 7.29
N SER A 50 -11.51 -13.40 6.93
CA SER A 50 -12.79 -12.65 6.80
C SER A 50 -13.17 -11.93 8.09
N PHE A 51 -12.80 -12.45 9.26
CA PHE A 51 -13.09 -11.80 10.53
C PHE A 51 -12.26 -10.53 10.73
N TYR A 52 -11.06 -10.43 10.14
CA TYR A 52 -10.31 -9.17 10.12
C TYR A 52 -11.05 -8.09 9.32
N LEU A 53 -11.74 -8.46 8.25
CA LEU A 53 -12.53 -7.50 7.46
C LEU A 53 -13.64 -6.91 8.34
N THR A 54 -14.45 -7.77 8.97
CA THR A 54 -15.54 -7.34 9.85
C THR A 54 -15.04 -6.58 11.08
N ALA A 55 -13.92 -7.02 11.68
CA ALA A 55 -13.30 -6.31 12.79
C ALA A 55 -12.83 -4.91 12.37
N THR A 56 -12.31 -4.77 11.16
CA THR A 56 -11.86 -3.50 10.61
C THR A 56 -13.04 -2.56 10.34
N GLU A 57 -14.10 -3.03 9.70
CA GLU A 57 -15.31 -2.21 9.44
C GLU A 57 -15.90 -1.68 10.75
N THR A 58 -16.03 -2.55 11.75
CA THR A 58 -16.66 -2.25 13.04
C THR A 58 -15.71 -1.66 14.09
N ALA A 59 -14.47 -1.35 13.71
CA ALA A 59 -13.47 -0.76 14.60
C ALA A 59 -13.81 0.70 14.98
N ARG A 60 -14.54 1.41 14.12
CA ARG A 60 -15.04 2.76 14.38
C ARG A 60 -16.55 2.78 14.38
N SER A 61 -17.16 3.29 15.46
CA SER A 61 -18.63 3.43 15.54
C SER A 61 -19.12 4.82 15.17
N LYS A 62 -18.34 5.88 15.45
CA LYS A 62 -18.68 7.28 15.14
C LYS A 62 -17.57 7.91 14.29
N PRO A 63 -17.90 8.77 13.29
CA PRO A 63 -19.25 9.09 12.83
C PRO A 63 -19.94 7.94 12.07
N MET A 64 -19.16 7.02 11.48
CA MET A 64 -19.65 5.81 10.80
C MET A 64 -18.56 4.73 10.76
N PRO A 65 -18.91 3.46 10.49
CA PRO A 65 -17.95 2.37 10.24
C PRO A 65 -16.85 2.72 9.22
N TYR A 66 -15.74 1.99 9.27
CA TYR A 66 -14.75 2.07 8.19
C TYR A 66 -15.24 1.29 6.97
N LEU A 67 -14.85 1.75 5.78
CA LEU A 67 -14.96 0.96 4.58
C LEU A 67 -13.75 0.03 4.51
N ALA A 68 -13.96 -1.28 4.62
CA ALA A 68 -12.91 -2.26 4.41
C ALA A 68 -13.16 -2.99 3.09
N LYS A 69 -12.10 -3.16 2.29
CA LYS A 69 -12.17 -3.90 1.02
C LYS A 69 -11.32 -5.16 1.14
N TRP A 70 -11.91 -6.29 0.78
CA TRP A 70 -11.15 -7.53 0.63
C TRP A 70 -10.25 -7.44 -0.60
N MET A 71 -8.97 -7.76 -0.44
CA MET A 71 -7.98 -7.70 -1.50
C MET A 71 -7.63 -9.10 -2.01
N ASN A 72 -7.66 -9.29 -3.33
CA ASN A 72 -7.24 -10.53 -3.98
C ASN A 72 -5.82 -10.43 -4.56
N TYR A 73 -5.20 -11.59 -4.82
CA TYR A 73 -3.81 -11.66 -5.30
C TYR A 73 -3.60 -10.92 -6.63
N ASP A 74 -4.65 -10.79 -7.42
CA ASP A 74 -4.63 -10.28 -8.78
C ASP A 74 -4.88 -8.76 -8.88
N GLU A 75 -5.13 -8.11 -7.73
CA GLU A 75 -5.22 -6.65 -7.60
C GLU A 75 -3.86 -5.98 -7.34
N PHE A 76 -2.82 -6.77 -7.04
CA PHE A 76 -1.49 -6.25 -6.82
C PHE A 76 -0.77 -6.02 -8.15
N ILE A 77 -0.22 -4.82 -8.34
CA ILE A 77 0.45 -4.37 -9.56
C ILE A 77 1.96 -4.25 -9.31
N ASP A 78 2.76 -4.71 -10.27
CA ASP A 78 4.21 -4.56 -10.27
C ASP A 78 4.62 -3.25 -10.95
N TYR A 79 5.22 -2.37 -10.16
CA TYR A 79 5.75 -1.07 -10.58
C TYR A 79 7.27 -1.05 -10.69
N SER A 80 7.92 -2.22 -10.80
CA SER A 80 9.39 -2.35 -10.81
C SER A 80 10.00 -2.17 -12.20
N ASP A 81 9.19 -2.25 -13.27
CA ASP A 81 9.62 -2.14 -14.66
C ASP A 81 10.13 -0.72 -14.98
N SER A 82 11.45 -0.59 -15.07
CA SER A 82 12.13 0.69 -15.27
C SER A 82 11.96 1.26 -16.68
N SER A 83 11.59 0.44 -17.67
CA SER A 83 11.31 0.91 -19.02
C SER A 83 10.10 1.85 -19.08
N LYS A 84 9.20 1.73 -18.08
CA LYS A 84 7.97 2.52 -17.95
C LYS A 84 8.16 3.79 -17.12
N TYR A 85 9.37 4.08 -16.65
CA TYR A 85 9.62 5.23 -15.77
C TYR A 85 9.80 6.52 -16.57
N ARG A 86 8.99 7.54 -16.23
CA ARG A 86 9.12 8.91 -16.74
C ARG A 86 10.29 9.66 -16.08
N PHE A 87 10.60 9.31 -14.83
CA PHE A 87 11.73 9.85 -14.07
C PHE A 87 12.60 8.73 -13.50
N LYS A 88 13.92 8.80 -13.71
CA LYS A 88 14.87 7.81 -13.16
C LYS A 88 15.08 7.95 -11.66
N SER A 89 14.87 9.15 -11.10
CA SER A 89 15.04 9.43 -9.68
C SER A 89 14.07 10.51 -9.24
N LEU A 90 13.82 10.59 -7.93
CA LEU A 90 13.11 11.72 -7.30
C LEU A 90 14.07 12.65 -6.55
N ARG A 91 15.38 12.51 -6.79
CA ARG A 91 16.39 13.37 -6.16
C ARG A 91 16.29 14.79 -6.72
N ALA A 92 16.15 15.76 -5.82
CA ALA A 92 16.20 17.18 -6.13
C ALA A 92 17.66 17.64 -6.29
N GLY A 93 18.26 17.34 -7.44
CA GLY A 93 19.65 17.70 -7.73
C GLY A 93 20.64 16.91 -6.87
N THR A 94 21.51 17.64 -6.15
CA THR A 94 22.51 17.08 -5.22
C THR A 94 21.94 16.71 -3.85
N ASN A 95 20.73 17.19 -3.53
CA ASN A 95 20.10 16.93 -2.23
C ASN A 95 19.76 15.44 -2.09
N LYS A 96 19.92 14.91 -0.87
CA LYS A 96 19.53 13.54 -0.58
C LYS A 96 18.01 13.48 -0.50
N VAL A 97 17.44 12.30 -0.75
CA VAL A 97 15.99 12.07 -0.65
C VAL A 97 15.46 12.41 0.76
N VAL A 98 16.32 12.33 1.79
CA VAL A 98 16.00 12.66 3.19
C VAL A 98 15.73 14.15 3.43
N ASP A 99 16.18 15.02 2.52
CA ASP A 99 15.98 16.47 2.63
C ASP A 99 14.60 16.89 2.06
N LEU A 100 13.86 15.96 1.46
CA LEU A 100 12.53 16.23 0.90
C LEU A 100 11.49 16.28 2.02
N ARG A 101 10.64 17.30 1.98
CA ARG A 101 9.48 17.48 2.87
C ARG A 101 8.18 17.15 2.18
N ALA A 102 8.07 17.44 0.89
CA ALA A 102 6.92 17.02 0.11
C ALA A 102 7.27 16.85 -1.37
N ILE A 103 6.54 15.96 -2.03
CA ILE A 103 6.53 15.79 -3.49
C ILE A 103 5.09 15.92 -3.97
N LYS A 104 4.89 16.64 -5.08
CA LYS A 104 3.61 16.85 -5.73
C LYS A 104 3.67 16.31 -7.15
N TYR A 105 2.75 15.42 -7.48
CA TYR A 105 2.56 14.86 -8.81
C TYR A 105 1.36 15.54 -9.45
N THR A 106 1.56 16.16 -10.62
CA THR A 106 0.52 16.88 -11.34
C THR A 106 -0.03 16.05 -12.50
N PRO A 107 -1.28 16.30 -12.92
CA PRO A 107 -1.84 15.66 -14.11
C PRO A 107 -1.15 16.07 -15.42
N GLY A 108 -0.39 17.18 -15.42
CA GLY A 108 0.42 17.63 -16.56
C GLY A 108 1.71 16.84 -16.76
N GLY A 109 2.03 15.91 -15.86
CA GLY A 109 3.27 15.11 -15.91
C GLY A 109 4.45 15.73 -15.18
N GLU A 110 4.26 16.90 -14.57
CA GLU A 110 5.28 17.59 -13.78
C GLU A 110 5.32 17.01 -12.36
N VAL A 111 6.54 16.88 -11.85
CA VAL A 111 6.81 16.54 -10.45
C VAL A 111 7.42 17.75 -9.79
N LEU A 112 6.79 18.23 -8.71
CA LEU A 112 7.31 19.32 -7.90
C LEU A 112 7.74 18.80 -6.54
N TYR A 113 8.67 19.50 -5.88
CA TYR A 113 9.15 19.15 -4.56
C TYR A 113 9.28 20.38 -3.65
N LYS A 114 9.35 20.10 -2.35
CA LYS A 114 9.72 21.06 -1.29
C LYS A 114 10.79 20.44 -0.41
N THR A 115 11.80 21.22 -0.04
CA THR A 115 12.79 20.87 1.00
C THR A 115 12.51 21.55 2.34
N ASN A 116 11.64 22.56 2.36
CA ASN A 116 11.09 23.17 3.56
C ASN A 116 9.57 23.37 3.39
N PHE A 117 8.79 23.26 4.46
CA PHE A 117 7.33 23.39 4.42
C PHE A 117 6.87 24.77 3.93
N ASP A 118 7.60 25.82 4.31
CA ASP A 118 7.27 27.23 4.01
C ASP A 118 7.73 27.67 2.63
N GLN A 119 8.56 26.88 1.95
CA GLN A 119 9.04 27.21 0.61
C GLN A 119 7.97 26.98 -0.45
N GLU A 120 8.02 27.76 -1.53
CA GLU A 120 7.22 27.52 -2.72
C GLU A 120 7.62 26.21 -3.42
N TRP A 121 6.69 25.65 -4.18
CA TRP A 121 6.94 24.42 -4.93
C TRP A 121 7.98 24.65 -6.04
N GLN A 122 8.98 23.79 -6.10
CA GLN A 122 10.00 23.81 -7.15
C GLN A 122 9.82 22.62 -8.10
N ILE A 123 10.02 22.84 -9.40
CA ILE A 123 9.98 21.77 -10.39
C ILE A 123 11.20 20.86 -10.19
N LEU A 124 11.00 19.55 -10.22
CA LEU A 124 12.08 18.58 -10.12
C LEU A 124 13.10 18.83 -11.26
N PRO A 125 14.39 19.08 -10.97
CA PRO A 125 15.39 19.44 -11.97
C PRO A 125 15.90 18.20 -12.71
N GLN A 126 14.99 17.41 -13.26
CA GLN A 126 15.29 16.23 -14.05
C GLN A 126 14.45 16.22 -15.32
N ARG A 127 15.07 15.81 -16.43
CA ARG A 127 14.36 15.68 -17.71
C ARG A 127 13.42 14.49 -17.64
N MET A 128 12.16 14.73 -18.01
CA MET A 128 11.17 13.68 -18.21
C MET A 128 11.55 12.83 -19.43
N ILE A 129 11.52 11.51 -19.25
CA ILE A 129 11.67 10.52 -20.32
C ILE A 129 10.31 10.31 -20.96
N GLN A 130 10.28 10.35 -22.30
CA GLN A 130 9.08 10.00 -23.05
C GLN A 130 8.91 8.48 -23.04
N VAL A 131 7.74 8.04 -22.60
CA VAL A 131 7.36 6.62 -22.53
C VAL A 131 6.11 6.46 -23.39
N ALA A 132 6.02 5.35 -24.11
CA ALA A 132 4.83 5.02 -24.90
C ALA A 132 3.59 5.01 -23.98
N ALA A 133 2.52 5.66 -24.43
CA ALA A 133 1.24 5.74 -23.72
C ALA A 133 0.16 4.95 -24.48
N PRO A 134 -0.78 4.28 -23.78
CA PRO A 134 -0.93 4.18 -22.33
C PRO A 134 0.08 3.22 -21.67
N ILE A 135 0.50 3.54 -20.44
CA ILE A 135 1.37 2.65 -19.65
C ILE A 135 0.52 1.56 -19.00
N THR A 136 0.71 0.32 -19.41
CA THR A 136 0.09 -0.84 -18.75
C THR A 136 1.10 -1.50 -17.83
N TRP A 137 0.78 -1.54 -16.54
CA TRP A 137 1.59 -2.23 -15.54
C TRP A 137 1.21 -3.70 -15.43
N ASN A 138 2.21 -4.55 -15.16
CA ASN A 138 1.99 -5.99 -15.04
C ASN A 138 1.40 -6.31 -13.65
N LYS A 139 0.63 -7.41 -13.54
CA LYS A 139 0.22 -7.93 -12.23
C LYS A 139 1.45 -8.45 -11.47
N LEU A 140 1.53 -8.15 -10.18
CA LEU A 140 2.62 -8.58 -9.30
C LEU A 140 2.56 -10.08 -9.03
N ASN A 141 1.37 -10.61 -8.79
CA ASN A 141 1.16 -12.04 -8.59
C ASN A 141 0.30 -12.59 -9.74
N LYS A 142 0.71 -13.74 -10.28
CA LYS A 142 -0.04 -14.46 -11.33
C LYS A 142 -1.04 -15.46 -10.76
N GLU A 143 -0.78 -15.94 -9.56
CA GLU A 143 -1.59 -16.91 -8.82
C GLU A 143 -1.56 -16.57 -7.32
N PRO A 144 -2.45 -17.16 -6.49
CA PRO A 144 -2.37 -17.05 -5.05
C PRO A 144 -0.99 -17.50 -4.52
N ARG A 145 -0.41 -16.71 -3.61
CA ARG A 145 0.88 -17.07 -3.01
C ARG A 145 0.75 -18.34 -2.18
N LYS A 146 1.57 -19.33 -2.52
CA LYS A 146 1.69 -20.58 -1.78
C LYS A 146 2.46 -20.36 -0.48
N ILE A 147 2.05 -21.05 0.58
CA ILE A 147 2.81 -21.12 1.83
C ILE A 147 3.77 -22.31 1.81
N SER A 148 4.79 -22.30 2.68
CA SER A 148 5.68 -23.46 2.83
C SER A 148 4.94 -24.68 3.38
N ALA A 149 5.39 -25.88 3.01
CA ALA A 149 4.87 -27.14 3.54
C ALA A 149 4.91 -27.18 5.09
N SER A 150 5.99 -26.66 5.69
CA SER A 150 6.13 -26.55 7.14
C SER A 150 5.06 -25.66 7.77
N LYS A 151 4.79 -24.49 7.17
CA LYS A 151 3.75 -23.58 7.65
C LYS A 151 2.37 -24.21 7.51
N PHE A 152 2.11 -24.90 6.40
CA PHE A 152 0.86 -25.63 6.21
C PHE A 152 0.68 -26.69 7.30
N LYS A 153 1.69 -27.54 7.56
CA LYS A 153 1.66 -28.55 8.63
C LYS A 153 1.35 -27.94 9.99
N HIS A 154 2.03 -26.85 10.38
CA HIS A 154 1.75 -26.19 11.66
C HIS A 154 0.31 -25.65 11.75
N LEU A 155 -0.26 -25.16 10.65
CA LEU A 155 -1.66 -24.72 10.62
C LEU A 155 -2.63 -25.91 10.80
N GLN A 156 -2.29 -27.08 10.26
CA GLN A 156 -3.07 -28.31 10.48
C GLN A 156 -3.03 -28.76 11.95
N GLU A 157 -1.87 -28.62 12.61
CA GLU A 157 -1.72 -28.93 14.05
C GLU A 157 -2.55 -28.00 14.95
N LEU A 158 -2.90 -26.79 14.49
CA LEU A 158 -3.75 -25.85 15.22
C LEU A 158 -5.26 -26.12 15.06
N LYS A 159 -5.68 -27.00 14.15
CA LYS A 159 -7.12 -27.31 13.94
C LYS A 159 -7.88 -27.73 15.20
N PRO A 160 -7.31 -28.45 16.19
CA PRO A 160 -8.03 -28.81 17.41
C PRO A 160 -8.51 -27.62 18.24
N VAL A 161 -7.87 -26.45 18.12
CA VAL A 161 -8.27 -25.21 18.83
C VAL A 161 -9.08 -24.24 17.96
N ILE A 162 -9.42 -24.66 16.74
CA ILE A 162 -10.17 -23.88 15.75
C ILE A 162 -11.56 -24.51 15.56
N PRO A 163 -12.64 -23.71 15.49
CA PRO A 163 -13.98 -24.20 15.17
C PRO A 163 -14.03 -25.03 13.87
N LYS A 164 -14.79 -26.12 13.89
CA LYS A 164 -14.84 -27.11 12.78
C LYS A 164 -15.34 -26.52 11.46
N ASP A 165 -16.23 -25.53 11.52
CA ASP A 165 -16.74 -24.80 10.36
C ASP A 165 -15.65 -24.00 9.63
N CYS A 166 -14.56 -23.64 10.32
CA CYS A 166 -13.42 -22.94 9.73
C CYS A 166 -12.39 -23.88 9.08
N HIS A 167 -12.44 -25.19 9.34
CA HIS A 167 -11.40 -26.14 8.92
C HIS A 167 -11.23 -26.20 7.41
N ALA A 168 -12.33 -26.09 6.65
CA ALA A 168 -12.30 -26.11 5.19
C ALA A 168 -11.40 -25.01 4.60
N TYR A 169 -11.30 -23.85 5.25
CA TYR A 169 -10.37 -22.80 4.81
C TYR A 169 -8.92 -23.27 4.88
N TYR A 170 -8.54 -23.86 6.02
CA TYR A 170 -7.17 -24.32 6.29
C TYR A 170 -6.76 -25.51 5.42
N ASP A 171 -7.70 -26.41 5.13
CA ASP A 171 -7.47 -27.59 4.30
C ASP A 171 -7.16 -27.22 2.84
N ASN A 172 -7.71 -26.09 2.36
CA ASN A 172 -7.59 -25.65 0.98
C ASN A 172 -6.53 -24.54 0.77
N ILE A 173 -5.71 -24.22 1.77
CA ILE A 173 -4.67 -23.19 1.61
C ILE A 173 -3.63 -23.67 0.57
N PRO A 174 -3.36 -22.89 -0.49
CA PRO A 174 -2.31 -23.23 -1.46
C PRO A 174 -0.95 -23.34 -0.78
N HIS A 175 -0.26 -24.46 -0.97
CA HIS A 175 1.04 -24.72 -0.37
C HIS A 175 1.96 -25.46 -1.34
N PHE A 176 3.26 -25.38 -1.07
CA PHE A 176 4.24 -26.23 -1.75
C PHE A 176 4.12 -27.65 -1.21
N THR A 177 4.13 -28.63 -2.12
CA THR A 177 4.21 -30.07 -1.81
C THR A 177 5.60 -30.44 -1.33
#